data_AF-A0A536U9L7-F1
#
_entry.id   AF-A0A536U9L7-F1
#
_cell.length_a   1.000
_cell.length_b   1.000
_cell.length_c   1.000
_cell.angle_alpha   90.00
_cell.angle_beta   90.00
_cell.angle_gamma   90.00
#
_symmetry.space_group_name_H-M   'P 1'
#
loop_
_entity.id
_entity.type
_entity.pdbx_description
1 polymer ?
#
loop_
_entity_poly.entity_id
_entity_poly.type
_entity_poly.pdbx_seq_one_letter_code
_entity_poly.pdbx_strand_id
1 'polypeptide(L)'
;LTLNNSGMPGTSQIYNNHIAIDPRLANAVTITKVAALQNVTRGQLVPYTITVTNTMPVTLTRLSVVDTFPAGFKYVPGSGRIDGQAIEPTAVGNQLTWSNLQLVTNTKRVIQLMLIIGSGVSEGQYVNRAQVFAPQLDTAASGEATATVRVVADPTLDCSDVIGKVFDDVNMNGYQDEGEPGLPGVRLVTARGLIVTTDAYGRFHLTCAVVPDPDRGSNFIIKLDDRSLPTGYRVTTENPRVQRATRGKMIKFNFGAAIHRVVKLDVADGVFEPGTVEMRIQWKQRMKLLQGELKKATSVLRLSYLAETESENLVKQRLEALKREIATTWKREGGPYDLTVETEVFWRTGAPR
;
A
#
# COMPACT_ATOMS: atom_id res chain seq x y z
N LEU A 1 81.20 63.82 -9.28
CA LEU A 1 80.75 63.07 -10.47
C LEU A 1 79.63 63.85 -11.13
N THR A 2 79.93 64.50 -12.26
CA THR A 2 78.98 65.23 -13.10
C THR A 2 78.24 64.24 -14.00
N LEU A 3 76.92 64.13 -13.89
CA LEU A 3 76.08 63.28 -14.75
C LEU A 3 75.65 64.09 -15.98
N ASN A 4 76.07 63.61 -17.14
CA ASN A 4 75.86 64.22 -18.45
C ASN A 4 74.47 63.84 -18.99
N ASN A 5 73.66 64.83 -19.39
CA ASN A 5 72.25 64.64 -19.74
C ASN A 5 72.01 64.47 -21.26
N SER A 6 72.89 63.75 -21.95
CA SER A 6 72.95 63.68 -23.42
C SER A 6 72.55 62.33 -24.01
N GLY A 7 71.61 61.62 -23.40
CA GLY A 7 70.99 60.41 -23.98
C GLY A 7 69.48 60.59 -24.07
N MET A 8 68.94 60.64 -25.30
CA MET A 8 67.50 60.43 -25.49
C MET A 8 67.13 59.10 -24.85
N PRO A 9 66.14 59.02 -23.95
CA PRO A 9 65.64 57.74 -23.48
C PRO A 9 65.12 56.97 -24.69
N GLY A 10 65.77 55.85 -25.00
CA GLY A 10 65.33 54.95 -26.05
C GLY A 10 63.87 54.61 -25.82
N THR A 11 63.02 54.90 -26.80
CA THR A 11 61.61 54.54 -26.80
C THR A 11 61.52 53.02 -26.75
N SER A 12 61.38 52.44 -25.56
CA SER A 12 61.00 51.04 -25.40
C SER A 12 59.53 50.93 -25.77
N GLN A 13 59.27 50.92 -27.08
CA GLN A 13 58.00 50.57 -27.66
C GLN A 13 57.86 49.05 -27.58
N ILE A 14 57.37 48.56 -26.45
CA ILE A 14 56.91 47.18 -26.34
C ILE A 14 55.59 47.08 -27.13
N TYR A 15 55.68 46.89 -28.44
CA TYR A 15 54.57 46.39 -29.24
C TYR A 15 54.55 44.85 -29.13
N ASN A 16 53.38 44.27 -28.89
CA ASN A 16 53.12 42.83 -28.77
C ASN A 16 53.68 42.13 -27.51
N ASN A 17 53.30 42.62 -26.32
CA ASN A 17 53.33 41.77 -25.13
C ASN A 17 52.13 40.80 -25.16
N HIS A 18 52.32 39.61 -25.75
CA HIS A 18 51.38 38.50 -25.60
C HIS A 18 51.54 37.91 -24.19
N ILE A 19 51.01 38.59 -23.17
CA ILE A 19 50.71 37.90 -21.92
C ILE A 19 49.56 36.95 -22.23
N ALA A 20 49.83 35.65 -22.22
CA ALA A 20 48.76 34.67 -22.22
C ALA A 20 47.95 34.90 -20.94
N ILE A 21 46.76 35.49 -21.07
CA ILE A 21 45.73 35.34 -20.05
C ILE A 21 45.33 33.87 -20.17
N ASP A 22 45.77 33.04 -19.22
CA ASP A 22 45.24 31.69 -19.10
C ASP A 22 43.71 31.81 -19.00
N PRO A 23 42.93 31.31 -19.98
CA PRO A 23 41.50 31.42 -19.91
C PRO A 23 41.05 30.68 -18.66
N ARG A 24 40.37 31.37 -17.75
CA ARG A 24 39.67 30.71 -16.64
C ARG A 24 38.53 29.89 -17.24
N LEU A 25 38.81 28.62 -17.52
CA LEU A 25 37.88 27.68 -18.15
C LEU A 25 36.85 27.09 -17.17
N ALA A 26 36.82 27.54 -15.91
CA ALA A 26 35.75 27.20 -14.98
C ALA A 26 34.41 27.70 -15.54
N ASN A 27 33.46 26.79 -15.73
CA ASN A 27 32.17 27.04 -16.40
C ASN A 27 32.28 27.45 -17.89
N ALA A 28 33.36 27.07 -18.57
CA ALA A 28 33.49 27.20 -20.03
C ALA A 28 32.49 26.34 -20.81
N VAL A 29 31.90 25.35 -20.14
CA VAL A 29 30.87 24.49 -20.71
C VAL A 29 29.63 24.53 -19.82
N THR A 30 28.49 24.82 -20.43
CA THR A 30 27.18 24.58 -19.79
C THR A 30 26.77 23.14 -20.04
N ILE A 31 26.35 22.44 -18.98
CA ILE A 31 25.90 21.06 -19.04
C ILE A 31 24.49 20.93 -18.47
N THR A 32 23.65 20.15 -19.13
CA THR A 32 22.35 19.71 -18.61
C THR A 32 22.20 18.21 -18.73
N LYS A 33 21.41 17.62 -17.84
CA LYS A 33 21.12 16.18 -17.85
C LYS A 33 19.66 15.97 -17.54
N VAL A 34 19.03 15.09 -18.31
CA VAL A 34 17.60 14.80 -18.19
C VAL A 34 17.41 13.28 -18.23
N ALA A 35 16.60 12.76 -17.30
CA ALA A 35 16.06 11.41 -17.38
C ALA A 35 14.72 11.48 -18.14
N ALA A 36 14.49 10.55 -19.07
CA ALA A 36 13.23 10.51 -19.81
C ALA A 36 12.04 10.08 -18.93
N LEU A 37 12.30 9.44 -17.79
CA LEU A 37 11.30 8.91 -16.87
C LEU A 37 11.53 9.46 -15.47
N GLN A 38 10.45 9.78 -14.75
CA GLN A 38 10.52 10.23 -13.35
C GLN A 38 10.30 9.09 -12.37
N ASN A 39 9.27 8.27 -12.58
CA ASN A 39 9.00 7.07 -11.78
C ASN A 39 9.37 5.83 -12.59
N VAL A 40 10.10 4.92 -11.98
CA VAL A 40 10.70 3.76 -12.65
C VAL A 40 10.62 2.52 -11.77
N THR A 41 10.60 1.34 -12.37
CA THR A 41 10.57 0.06 -11.64
C THR A 41 11.88 -0.72 -11.81
N ARG A 42 12.12 -1.72 -10.97
CA ARG A 42 13.30 -2.59 -11.09
C ARG A 42 13.29 -3.30 -12.45
N GLY A 43 14.46 -3.43 -13.07
CA GLY A 43 14.61 -4.03 -14.41
C GLY A 43 14.24 -3.09 -15.57
N GLN A 44 13.69 -1.91 -15.30
CA GLN A 44 13.34 -0.96 -16.34
C GLN A 44 14.57 -0.28 -16.94
N LEU A 45 14.52 -0.06 -18.27
CA LEU A 45 15.48 0.76 -18.99
C LEU A 45 15.12 2.23 -18.87
N VAL A 46 16.09 3.05 -18.46
CA VAL A 46 15.94 4.50 -18.27
C VAL A 46 16.86 5.22 -19.25
N PRO A 47 16.29 5.86 -20.29
CA PRO A 47 17.05 6.74 -21.18
C PRO A 47 17.46 8.03 -20.47
N TYR A 48 18.73 8.41 -20.62
CA TYR A 48 19.25 9.70 -20.18
C TYR A 48 19.81 10.47 -21.38
N THR A 49 19.66 11.78 -21.34
CA THR A 49 20.26 12.71 -22.29
C THR A 49 21.10 13.73 -21.55
N ILE A 50 22.36 13.87 -21.94
CA ILE A 50 23.29 14.90 -21.46
C ILE A 50 23.51 15.87 -22.62
N THR A 51 23.31 17.17 -22.40
CA THR A 51 23.62 18.20 -23.39
C THR A 51 24.76 19.05 -22.88
N VAL A 52 25.82 19.15 -23.66
CA VAL A 52 26.99 20.00 -23.36
C VAL A 52 27.08 21.12 -24.38
N THR A 53 27.23 22.36 -23.93
CA THR A 53 27.27 23.56 -24.78
C THR A 53 28.51 24.37 -24.47
N ASN A 54 29.31 24.68 -25.49
CA ASN A 54 30.48 25.54 -25.35
C ASN A 54 30.04 27.01 -25.33
N THR A 55 30.35 27.71 -24.24
CA THR A 55 30.02 29.13 -24.03
C THR A 55 31.19 30.06 -24.35
N MET A 56 32.34 29.50 -24.74
CA MET A 56 33.55 30.24 -25.03
C MET A 56 33.62 30.66 -26.51
N PRO A 57 34.27 31.80 -26.83
CA PRO A 57 34.52 32.25 -28.21
C PRO A 57 35.62 31.44 -28.93
N VAL A 58 36.05 30.31 -28.36
CA VAL A 58 37.10 29.44 -28.90
C VAL A 58 36.62 27.99 -28.94
N THR A 59 37.18 27.20 -29.84
CA THR A 59 36.92 25.77 -29.89
C THR A 59 37.60 25.07 -28.72
N LEU A 60 36.82 24.34 -27.92
CA LEU A 60 37.33 23.50 -26.84
C LEU A 60 37.60 22.10 -27.39
N THR A 61 38.78 21.56 -27.11
CA THR A 61 39.23 20.26 -27.63
C THR A 61 39.64 19.34 -26.49
N ARG A 62 39.66 18.03 -26.78
CA ARG A 62 40.08 16.97 -25.84
C ARG A 62 39.26 16.94 -24.54
N LEU A 63 38.02 17.39 -24.57
CA LEU A 63 37.12 17.36 -23.42
C LEU A 63 36.73 15.92 -23.08
N SER A 64 36.47 15.69 -21.80
CA SER A 64 35.91 14.44 -21.30
C SER A 64 34.59 14.71 -20.60
N VAL A 65 33.52 14.05 -21.03
CA VAL A 65 32.25 14.01 -20.28
C VAL A 65 32.24 12.77 -19.42
N VAL A 66 32.07 12.99 -18.12
CA VAL A 66 32.01 11.94 -17.11
C VAL A 66 30.59 11.87 -16.57
N ASP A 67 29.99 10.68 -16.60
CA ASP A 67 28.70 10.38 -16.00
C ASP A 67 28.87 9.38 -14.86
N THR A 68 28.46 9.76 -13.65
CA THR A 68 28.51 8.93 -12.45
C THR A 68 27.09 8.54 -12.08
N PHE A 69 26.72 7.30 -12.42
CA PHE A 69 25.39 6.77 -12.15
C PHE A 69 25.29 6.18 -10.74
N PRO A 70 24.09 6.13 -10.15
CA PRO A 70 23.91 5.68 -8.78
C PRO A 70 24.14 4.17 -8.62
N ALA A 71 24.47 3.74 -7.39
CA ALA A 71 24.66 2.34 -7.07
C ALA A 71 23.42 1.49 -7.41
N GLY A 72 23.65 0.25 -7.87
CA GLY A 72 22.60 -0.68 -8.28
C GLY A 72 22.03 -0.43 -9.68
N PHE A 73 22.43 0.65 -10.36
CA PHE A 73 22.17 0.84 -11.79
C PHE A 73 23.31 0.23 -12.60
N LYS A 74 23.05 -0.07 -13.87
CA LYS A 74 24.07 -0.56 -14.80
C LYS A 74 23.90 0.10 -16.16
N TYR A 75 25.01 0.47 -16.78
CA TYR A 75 24.99 0.92 -18.17
C TYR A 75 24.64 -0.22 -19.12
N VAL A 76 23.84 0.08 -20.14
CA VAL A 76 23.47 -0.89 -21.20
C VAL A 76 24.44 -0.74 -22.37
N PRO A 77 25.36 -1.70 -22.59
CA PRO A 77 26.32 -1.62 -23.69
C PRO A 77 25.62 -1.52 -25.05
N GLY A 78 26.16 -0.70 -25.94
CA GLY A 78 25.58 -0.45 -27.27
C GLY A 78 24.51 0.65 -27.27
N SER A 79 24.19 1.25 -26.13
CA SER A 79 23.20 2.35 -26.03
C SER A 79 23.79 3.76 -26.20
N GLY A 80 25.12 3.89 -26.19
CA GLY A 80 25.82 5.17 -26.19
C GLY A 80 25.75 5.85 -27.54
N ARG A 81 25.23 7.07 -27.58
CA ARG A 81 25.16 7.89 -28.79
C ARG A 81 25.70 9.29 -28.52
N ILE A 82 26.40 9.87 -29.49
CA ILE A 82 26.71 11.31 -29.53
C ILE A 82 26.16 11.86 -30.84
N ASP A 83 25.26 12.84 -30.75
CA ASP A 83 24.53 13.43 -31.87
C ASP A 83 23.92 12.38 -32.82
N GLY A 84 23.40 11.30 -32.24
CA GLY A 84 22.80 10.18 -32.97
C GLY A 84 23.79 9.12 -33.50
N GLN A 85 25.11 9.36 -33.45
CA GLN A 85 26.12 8.38 -33.87
C GLN A 85 26.49 7.43 -32.72
N ALA A 86 26.66 6.14 -33.02
CA ALA A 86 27.08 5.11 -32.06
C ALA A 86 28.51 5.34 -31.57
N ILE A 87 28.62 5.86 -30.34
CA ILE A 87 29.90 6.14 -29.67
C ILE A 87 29.75 5.72 -28.20
N GLU A 88 30.42 4.63 -27.84
CA GLU A 88 30.36 4.03 -26.51
C GLU A 88 31.32 4.74 -25.52
N PRO A 89 30.92 4.88 -24.24
CA PRO A 89 31.82 5.34 -23.20
C PRO A 89 32.80 4.25 -22.78
N THR A 90 33.91 4.66 -22.15
CA THR A 90 34.67 3.76 -21.28
C THR A 90 33.98 3.65 -19.93
N ALA A 91 33.60 2.45 -19.52
CA ALA A 91 32.92 2.19 -18.26
C ALA A 91 33.87 1.61 -17.21
N VAL A 92 33.99 2.27 -16.06
CA VAL A 92 34.78 1.81 -14.90
C VAL A 92 33.94 1.99 -13.64
N GLY A 93 33.60 0.89 -12.96
CA GLY A 93 32.70 0.94 -11.81
C GLY A 93 31.35 1.55 -12.18
N ASN A 94 30.96 2.64 -11.50
CA ASN A 94 29.73 3.39 -11.75
C ASN A 94 29.94 4.65 -12.60
N GLN A 95 31.09 4.76 -13.27
CA GLN A 95 31.46 5.93 -14.06
C GLN A 95 31.55 5.57 -15.56
N LEU A 96 30.96 6.42 -16.40
CA LEU A 96 31.03 6.37 -17.85
C LEU A 96 31.79 7.60 -18.35
N THR A 97 32.79 7.39 -19.19
CA THR A 97 33.62 8.50 -19.71
C THR A 97 33.61 8.50 -21.24
N TRP A 98 33.19 9.62 -21.83
CA TRP A 98 33.38 9.93 -23.25
C TRP A 98 34.54 10.92 -23.39
N SER A 99 35.66 10.43 -23.89
CA SER A 99 36.91 11.20 -24.01
C SER A 99 37.07 11.82 -25.41
N ASN A 100 38.01 12.76 -25.52
CA ASN A 100 38.43 13.37 -26.79
C ASN A 100 37.31 14.14 -27.54
N LEU A 101 36.38 14.73 -26.80
CA LEU A 101 35.30 15.52 -27.38
C LEU A 101 35.80 16.90 -27.82
N GLN A 102 35.26 17.35 -28.95
CA GLN A 102 35.47 18.69 -29.48
C GLN A 102 34.14 19.45 -29.53
N LEU A 103 34.15 20.65 -28.94
CA LEU A 103 33.04 21.59 -29.00
C LEU A 103 33.50 22.87 -29.71
N VAL A 104 32.98 23.08 -30.91
CA VAL A 104 33.17 24.35 -31.64
C VAL A 104 32.46 25.47 -30.87
N THR A 105 32.95 26.70 -31.01
CA THR A 105 32.36 27.87 -30.33
C THR A 105 30.85 27.96 -30.55
N ASN A 106 30.09 28.21 -29.47
CA ASN A 106 28.62 28.33 -29.46
C ASN A 106 27.86 27.13 -30.03
N THR A 107 28.48 25.94 -30.06
CA THR A 107 27.81 24.69 -30.45
C THR A 107 27.52 23.81 -29.24
N LYS A 108 26.56 22.90 -29.43
CA LYS A 108 26.22 21.86 -28.45
C LYS A 108 26.46 20.47 -29.00
N ARG A 109 26.71 19.52 -28.11
CA ARG A 109 26.68 18.07 -28.37
C ARG A 109 25.66 17.42 -27.46
N VAL A 110 24.98 16.41 -27.98
CA VAL A 110 23.96 15.65 -27.26
C VAL A 110 24.46 14.22 -27.09
N ILE A 111 24.63 13.80 -25.85
CA ILE A 111 25.03 12.45 -25.48
C ILE A 111 23.79 11.72 -24.97
N GLN A 112 23.50 10.55 -25.51
CA GLN A 112 22.40 9.70 -25.08
C GLN A 112 22.96 8.38 -24.56
N LEU A 113 22.37 7.87 -23.49
CA LEU A 113 22.72 6.59 -22.88
C LEU A 113 21.48 5.94 -22.27
N MET A 114 21.53 4.63 -22.06
CA MET A 114 20.53 3.90 -21.29
C MET A 114 21.15 3.25 -20.06
N LEU A 115 20.48 3.40 -18.93
CA LEU A 115 20.78 2.65 -17.70
C LEU A 115 19.65 1.67 -17.40
N ILE A 116 19.99 0.49 -16.91
CA ILE A 116 19.04 -0.48 -16.36
C ILE A 116 19.10 -0.46 -14.84
N ILE A 117 17.94 -0.56 -14.20
CA ILE A 117 17.82 -0.62 -12.74
C ILE A 117 18.00 -2.07 -12.29
N GLY A 118 18.98 -2.33 -11.44
CA GLY A 118 19.25 -3.66 -10.90
C GLY A 118 18.14 -4.17 -9.99
N SER A 119 18.07 -5.50 -9.82
CA SER A 119 17.08 -6.16 -8.96
C SER A 119 17.27 -5.90 -7.46
N GLY A 120 18.50 -5.58 -7.03
CA GLY A 120 18.82 -5.24 -5.63
C GLY A 120 18.53 -3.79 -5.23
N VAL A 121 17.94 -2.99 -6.12
CA VAL A 121 17.63 -1.58 -5.87
C VAL A 121 16.33 -1.47 -5.07
N SER A 122 16.39 -0.82 -3.91
CA SER A 122 15.21 -0.53 -3.10
C SER A 122 14.41 0.63 -3.69
N GLU A 123 13.16 0.78 -3.24
CA GLU A 123 12.37 1.97 -3.58
C GLU A 123 13.01 3.23 -2.99
N GLY A 124 13.01 4.34 -3.73
CA GLY A 124 13.71 5.55 -3.32
C GLY A 124 14.07 6.48 -4.46
N GLN A 125 14.77 7.57 -4.15
CA GLN A 125 15.29 8.50 -5.16
C GLN A 125 16.75 8.20 -5.48
N TYR A 126 17.07 8.18 -6.76
CA TYR A 126 18.39 7.88 -7.28
C TYR A 126 18.82 8.98 -8.23
N VAL A 127 20.02 9.52 -8.02
CA VAL A 127 20.55 10.68 -8.76
C VAL A 127 21.69 10.22 -9.63
N ASN A 128 21.58 10.46 -10.94
CA ASN A 128 22.70 10.36 -11.87
C ASN A 128 23.31 11.75 -12.09
N ARG A 129 24.64 11.85 -12.06
CA ARG A 129 25.40 13.10 -12.09
C ARG A 129 26.36 13.10 -13.28
N ALA A 130 26.44 14.20 -14.03
CA ALA A 130 27.36 14.37 -15.13
C ALA A 130 28.17 15.66 -15.00
N GLN A 131 29.42 15.61 -15.44
CA GLN A 131 30.33 16.75 -15.40
C GLN A 131 31.34 16.70 -16.55
N VAL A 132 31.79 17.87 -17.02
CA VAL A 132 32.79 18.00 -18.09
C VAL A 132 34.14 18.36 -17.51
N PHE A 133 35.18 17.67 -17.95
CA PHE A 133 36.58 17.90 -17.59
C PHE A 133 37.37 18.29 -18.84
N ALA A 134 38.34 19.18 -18.69
CA ALA A 134 39.31 19.50 -19.74
C ALA A 134 40.71 19.11 -19.27
N PRO A 135 41.58 18.59 -20.15
CA PRO A 135 42.88 18.04 -19.78
C PRO A 135 43.89 19.11 -19.32
N GLN A 136 43.66 20.38 -19.63
CA GLN A 136 44.50 21.50 -19.19
C GLN A 136 44.12 22.02 -17.79
N LEU A 137 43.07 21.47 -17.17
CA LEU A 137 42.56 21.88 -15.88
C LEU A 137 42.67 20.73 -14.88
N ASP A 138 43.16 21.03 -13.68
CA ASP A 138 43.00 20.15 -12.51
C ASP A 138 41.56 20.20 -11.94
N THR A 139 40.65 20.91 -12.60
CA THR A 139 39.27 21.15 -12.17
C THR A 139 38.28 20.96 -13.33
N ALA A 140 36.99 20.83 -12.99
CA ALA A 140 35.96 20.66 -14.00
C ALA A 140 35.76 21.92 -14.88
N ALA A 141 35.54 21.70 -16.17
CA ALA A 141 35.22 22.73 -17.15
C ALA A 141 33.73 23.16 -17.10
N SER A 142 32.90 22.43 -16.33
CA SER A 142 31.48 22.72 -16.10
C SER A 142 31.09 22.58 -14.63
N GLY A 143 29.93 23.12 -14.28
CA GLY A 143 29.18 22.68 -13.10
C GLY A 143 28.74 21.22 -13.22
N GLU A 144 28.10 20.69 -12.17
CA GLU A 144 27.52 19.35 -12.17
C GLU A 144 26.06 19.39 -12.65
N ALA A 145 25.72 18.58 -13.64
CA ALA A 145 24.33 18.35 -14.06
C ALA A 145 23.79 17.09 -13.41
N THR A 146 22.55 17.13 -12.92
CA THR A 146 21.92 15.99 -12.24
C THR A 146 20.60 15.62 -12.91
N ALA A 147 20.28 14.32 -12.88
CA ALA A 147 18.97 13.81 -13.25
C ALA A 147 18.53 12.76 -12.22
N THR A 148 17.36 12.99 -11.62
CA THR A 148 16.82 12.16 -10.54
C THR A 148 15.67 11.31 -11.04
N VAL A 149 15.68 10.03 -10.66
CA VAL A 149 14.55 9.12 -10.86
C VAL A 149 14.10 8.56 -9.52
N ARG A 150 12.81 8.24 -9.40
CA ARG A 150 12.22 7.59 -8.23
C ARG A 150 11.90 6.14 -8.58
N VAL A 151 12.59 5.21 -7.94
CA VAL A 151 12.26 3.79 -8.01
C VAL A 151 11.03 3.56 -7.15
N VAL A 152 9.97 3.04 -7.76
CA VAL A 152 8.69 2.74 -7.13
C VAL A 152 8.36 1.26 -7.26
N ALA A 153 7.41 0.78 -6.45
CA ALA A 153 6.88 -0.57 -6.59
C ALA A 153 6.28 -0.79 -7.99
N ASP A 154 6.42 -2.00 -8.51
CA ASP A 154 5.87 -2.35 -9.81
C ASP A 154 4.34 -2.56 -9.70
N PRO A 155 3.50 -1.78 -10.39
CA PRO A 155 2.06 -1.91 -10.26
C PRO A 155 1.51 -3.25 -10.76
N THR A 156 2.26 -3.95 -11.62
CA THR A 156 1.85 -5.25 -12.17
C THR A 156 2.31 -6.43 -11.31
N LEU A 157 3.48 -6.32 -10.67
CA LEU A 157 4.08 -7.42 -9.91
C LEU A 157 4.02 -7.23 -8.39
N ASP A 158 3.99 -5.98 -7.89
CA ASP A 158 4.07 -5.68 -6.46
C ASP A 158 2.70 -5.37 -5.84
N CYS A 159 1.71 -4.98 -6.63
CA CYS A 159 0.34 -4.79 -6.14
C CYS A 159 -0.32 -6.11 -5.73
N SER A 160 -1.06 -6.10 -4.62
CA SER A 160 -1.91 -7.20 -4.20
C SER A 160 -3.37 -6.90 -4.53
N ASP A 161 -3.99 -7.77 -5.32
CA ASP A 161 -5.43 -7.75 -5.55
C ASP A 161 -6.18 -8.39 -4.38
N VAL A 162 -7.33 -7.82 -4.06
CA VAL A 162 -8.27 -8.45 -3.12
C VAL A 162 -9.43 -9.01 -3.92
N ILE A 163 -9.75 -10.26 -3.70
CA ILE A 163 -10.96 -10.90 -4.21
C ILE A 163 -11.79 -11.43 -3.06
N GLY A 164 -13.06 -11.69 -3.31
CA GLY A 164 -13.90 -12.22 -2.25
C GLY A 164 -15.32 -12.52 -2.66
N LYS A 165 -16.04 -13.14 -1.72
CA LYS A 165 -17.47 -13.41 -1.84
C LYS A 165 -18.17 -13.14 -0.51
N VAL A 166 -19.32 -12.49 -0.58
CA VAL A 166 -20.33 -12.51 0.48
C VAL A 166 -21.32 -13.61 0.15
N PHE A 167 -21.50 -14.57 1.05
CA PHE A 167 -22.31 -15.77 0.82
C PHE A 167 -23.39 -15.93 1.90
N ASP A 168 -24.47 -16.60 1.52
CA ASP A 168 -25.51 -17.04 2.44
C ASP A 168 -25.01 -18.26 3.18
N ASP A 169 -24.67 -18.08 4.44
CA ASP A 169 -24.11 -19.09 5.34
C ASP A 169 -25.26 -19.92 5.94
N VAL A 170 -25.78 -20.84 5.14
CA VAL A 170 -27.03 -21.56 5.42
C VAL A 170 -26.89 -22.44 6.67
N ASN A 171 -25.70 -23.01 6.88
CA ASN A 171 -25.41 -23.84 8.04
C ASN A 171 -24.82 -23.06 9.23
N MET A 172 -24.55 -21.76 9.06
CA MET A 172 -24.01 -20.83 10.05
C MET A 172 -22.65 -21.26 10.62
N ASN A 173 -21.81 -21.90 9.81
CA ASN A 173 -20.48 -22.35 10.24
C ASN A 173 -19.38 -21.29 10.00
N GLY A 174 -19.68 -20.19 9.29
CA GLY A 174 -18.75 -19.12 8.96
C GLY A 174 -17.76 -19.45 7.83
N TYR A 175 -17.90 -20.60 7.18
CA TYR A 175 -17.11 -21.06 6.05
C TYR A 175 -17.99 -21.17 4.81
N GLN A 176 -17.40 -20.90 3.65
CA GLN A 176 -18.15 -21.00 2.40
C GLN A 176 -18.16 -22.45 1.94
N ASP A 177 -19.33 -23.07 1.91
CA ASP A 177 -19.55 -24.44 1.48
C ASP A 177 -20.11 -24.54 0.06
N GLU A 178 -20.09 -25.75 -0.50
CA GLU A 178 -20.71 -26.03 -1.80
C GLU A 178 -22.24 -25.90 -1.70
N GLY A 179 -22.85 -25.20 -2.67
CA GLY A 179 -24.28 -24.93 -2.70
C GLY A 179 -24.70 -23.61 -2.04
N GLU A 180 -23.81 -22.93 -1.32
CA GLU A 180 -24.13 -21.65 -0.69
C GLU A 180 -24.17 -20.48 -1.70
N PRO A 181 -25.34 -19.86 -1.90
CA PRO A 181 -25.49 -18.78 -2.86
C PRO A 181 -24.74 -17.52 -2.41
N GLY A 182 -24.46 -16.63 -3.35
CA GLY A 182 -23.88 -15.32 -3.03
C GLY A 182 -24.95 -14.29 -2.70
N LEU A 183 -24.60 -13.32 -1.85
CA LEU A 183 -25.48 -12.21 -1.49
C LEU A 183 -25.14 -10.96 -2.31
N PRO A 184 -26.02 -10.52 -3.24
CA PRO A 184 -25.77 -9.38 -4.11
C PRO A 184 -26.02 -8.04 -3.41
N GLY A 185 -25.40 -6.97 -3.91
CA GLY A 185 -25.67 -5.61 -3.43
C GLY A 185 -25.09 -5.27 -2.06
N VAL A 186 -24.27 -6.16 -1.48
CA VAL A 186 -23.66 -5.97 -0.16
C VAL A 186 -22.42 -5.09 -0.30
N ARG A 187 -22.31 -4.07 0.55
CA ARG A 187 -21.20 -3.13 0.57
C ARG A 187 -20.09 -3.60 1.50
N LEU A 188 -18.86 -3.51 1.01
CA LEU A 188 -17.64 -3.71 1.77
C LEU A 188 -16.80 -2.43 1.73
N VAL A 189 -16.17 -2.11 2.86
CA VAL A 189 -15.44 -0.88 3.06
C VAL A 189 -14.04 -1.19 3.57
N THR A 190 -13.03 -0.59 2.94
CA THR A 190 -11.63 -0.68 3.37
C THR A 190 -11.31 0.42 4.38
N ALA A 191 -10.23 0.26 5.16
CA ALA A 191 -9.75 1.30 6.07
C ALA A 191 -9.36 2.62 5.37
N ARG A 192 -9.15 2.60 4.05
CA ARG A 192 -8.85 3.79 3.22
C ARG A 192 -10.08 4.46 2.64
N GLY A 193 -11.29 3.99 2.97
CA GLY A 193 -12.54 4.54 2.46
C GLY A 193 -12.91 4.08 1.05
N LEU A 194 -12.19 3.11 0.47
CA LEU A 194 -12.66 2.43 -0.75
C LEU A 194 -13.88 1.59 -0.42
N ILE A 195 -14.93 1.74 -1.21
CA ILE A 195 -16.19 1.00 -1.08
C ILE A 195 -16.36 0.13 -2.34
N VAL A 196 -16.64 -1.15 -2.14
CA VAL A 196 -16.99 -2.10 -3.21
C VAL A 196 -18.33 -2.74 -2.89
N THR A 197 -19.12 -3.00 -3.93
CA THR A 197 -20.43 -3.66 -3.81
C THR A 197 -20.38 -5.01 -4.50
N THR A 198 -20.98 -6.04 -3.90
CA THR A 198 -21.00 -7.37 -4.49
C THR A 198 -21.88 -7.46 -5.75
N ASP A 199 -21.45 -8.30 -6.70
CA ASP A 199 -22.19 -8.62 -7.90
C ASP A 199 -23.40 -9.55 -7.63
N ALA A 200 -24.13 -9.93 -8.69
CA ALA A 200 -25.29 -10.83 -8.61
C ALA A 200 -25.00 -12.20 -7.93
N TYR A 201 -23.73 -12.60 -7.87
CA TYR A 201 -23.26 -13.85 -7.26
C TYR A 201 -22.51 -13.61 -5.94
N GLY A 202 -22.66 -12.43 -5.34
CA GLY A 202 -22.01 -12.07 -4.08
C GLY A 202 -20.51 -11.82 -4.20
N ARG A 203 -19.94 -11.80 -5.40
CA ARG A 203 -18.48 -11.68 -5.60
C ARG A 203 -18.07 -10.20 -5.64
N PHE A 204 -16.86 -9.93 -5.19
CA PHE A 204 -16.24 -8.61 -5.30
C PHE A 204 -14.75 -8.72 -5.56
N HIS A 205 -14.16 -7.66 -6.10
CA HIS A 205 -12.71 -7.54 -6.21
C HIS A 205 -12.28 -6.07 -6.09
N LEU A 206 -11.06 -5.86 -5.64
CA LEU A 206 -10.35 -4.58 -5.58
C LEU A 206 -8.98 -4.80 -6.24
N THR A 207 -8.80 -4.24 -7.42
CA THR A 207 -7.52 -4.29 -8.15
C THR A 207 -6.50 -3.37 -7.51
N CYS A 208 -5.25 -3.81 -7.38
CA CYS A 208 -4.18 -3.12 -6.66
C CYS A 208 -4.67 -2.47 -5.35
N ALA A 209 -5.30 -3.28 -4.50
CA ALA A 209 -5.89 -2.79 -3.25
C ALA A 209 -4.82 -2.24 -2.29
N VAL A 210 -3.63 -2.83 -2.33
CA VAL A 210 -2.49 -2.42 -1.51
C VAL A 210 -1.18 -2.82 -2.19
N VAL A 211 -0.13 -2.01 -1.99
CA VAL A 211 1.26 -2.41 -2.20
C VAL A 211 1.84 -2.71 -0.82
N PRO A 212 2.00 -3.98 -0.44
CA PRO A 212 2.54 -4.34 0.86
C PRO A 212 4.02 -3.93 1.00
N ASP A 213 4.44 -3.71 2.25
CA ASP A 213 5.84 -3.60 2.64
C ASP A 213 6.63 -4.81 2.08
N PRO A 214 7.79 -4.56 1.44
CA PRO A 214 8.51 -5.60 0.70
C PRO A 214 9.07 -6.71 1.59
N ASP A 215 9.44 -6.40 2.84
CA ASP A 215 10.18 -7.34 3.70
C ASP A 215 9.24 -8.16 4.58
N ARG A 216 8.21 -7.52 5.11
CA ARG A 216 7.29 -8.15 6.09
C ARG A 216 5.87 -8.31 5.55
N GLY A 217 5.50 -7.67 4.45
CA GLY A 217 4.10 -7.54 4.03
C GLY A 217 3.31 -6.55 4.88
N SER A 218 2.01 -6.47 4.67
CA SER A 218 1.16 -5.47 5.34
C SER A 218 -0.19 -6.06 5.71
N ASN A 219 -0.81 -5.56 6.78
CA ASN A 219 -2.16 -5.97 7.12
C ASN A 219 -3.15 -5.22 6.25
N PHE A 220 -4.12 -5.93 5.68
CA PHE A 220 -5.23 -5.37 4.94
C PHE A 220 -6.53 -5.67 5.68
N ILE A 221 -7.40 -4.66 5.79
CA ILE A 221 -8.64 -4.74 6.58
C ILE A 221 -9.82 -4.40 5.70
N ILE A 222 -10.83 -5.27 5.72
CA ILE A 222 -12.12 -5.04 5.09
C ILE A 222 -13.22 -5.23 6.15
N LYS A 223 -14.17 -4.30 6.16
CA LYS A 223 -15.41 -4.40 6.92
C LYS A 223 -16.58 -4.58 5.96
N LEU A 224 -17.44 -5.56 6.22
CA LEU A 224 -18.75 -5.64 5.61
C LEU A 224 -19.69 -4.66 6.32
N ASP A 225 -20.41 -3.83 5.56
CA ASP A 225 -21.43 -2.94 6.09
C ASP A 225 -22.74 -3.70 6.29
N ASP A 226 -23.04 -4.06 7.54
CA ASP A 226 -24.19 -4.87 7.94
C ASP A 226 -25.54 -4.25 7.50
N ARG A 227 -25.62 -2.93 7.41
CA ARG A 227 -26.82 -2.20 6.94
C ARG A 227 -27.12 -2.40 5.46
N SER A 228 -26.15 -2.88 4.69
CA SER A 228 -26.32 -3.17 3.26
C SER A 228 -26.76 -4.60 2.99
N LEU A 229 -26.84 -5.45 4.02
CA LEU A 229 -27.35 -6.81 3.88
C LEU A 229 -28.85 -6.80 3.55
N PRO A 230 -29.34 -7.81 2.80
CA PRO A 230 -30.77 -8.03 2.64
C PRO A 230 -31.48 -8.15 3.99
N THR A 231 -32.75 -7.78 4.04
CA THR A 231 -33.53 -7.76 5.28
C THR A 231 -33.51 -9.13 5.98
N GLY A 232 -33.21 -9.12 7.28
CA GLY A 232 -33.18 -10.32 8.13
C GLY A 232 -31.82 -11.01 8.22
N TYR A 233 -30.87 -10.69 7.34
CA TYR A 233 -29.52 -11.23 7.41
C TYR A 233 -28.70 -10.58 8.53
N ARG A 234 -27.84 -11.38 9.14
CA ARG A 234 -26.80 -10.95 10.08
C ARG A 234 -25.49 -11.61 9.69
N VAL A 235 -24.38 -10.91 9.92
CA VAL A 235 -23.04 -11.44 9.63
C VAL A 235 -22.73 -12.59 10.59
N THR A 236 -22.27 -13.71 10.05
CA THR A 236 -21.87 -14.91 10.81
C THR A 236 -20.35 -15.02 10.96
N THR A 237 -19.58 -14.41 10.06
CA THR A 237 -18.12 -14.35 10.12
C THR A 237 -17.60 -13.16 10.94
N GLU A 238 -16.32 -13.21 11.31
CA GLU A 238 -15.61 -12.04 11.87
C GLU A 238 -15.82 -10.80 10.98
N ASN A 239 -16.13 -9.65 11.60
CA ASN A 239 -16.32 -8.40 10.89
C ASN A 239 -15.94 -7.21 11.79
N PRO A 240 -14.89 -6.43 11.48
CA PRO A 240 -14.07 -6.47 10.27
C PRO A 240 -13.11 -7.66 10.22
N ARG A 241 -12.67 -8.06 9.01
CA ARG A 241 -11.63 -9.07 8.82
C ARG A 241 -10.30 -8.42 8.52
N VAL A 242 -9.23 -9.04 9.02
CA VAL A 242 -7.84 -8.65 8.77
C VAL A 242 -7.10 -9.83 8.14
N GLN A 243 -6.36 -9.58 7.06
CA GLN A 243 -5.44 -10.56 6.49
C GLN A 243 -4.08 -9.94 6.19
N ARG A 244 -3.03 -10.76 6.25
CA ARG A 244 -1.68 -10.35 5.85
C ARG A 244 -1.59 -10.39 4.32
N ALA A 245 -1.37 -9.22 3.72
CA ALA A 245 -1.05 -9.06 2.32
C ALA A 245 0.46 -9.21 2.09
N THR A 246 0.81 -10.03 1.10
CA THR A 246 2.18 -10.19 0.60
C THR A 246 2.23 -9.63 -0.81
N ARG A 247 3.26 -8.85 -1.08
CA ARG A 247 3.51 -8.16 -2.35
C ARG A 247 3.34 -9.11 -3.54
N GLY A 248 2.55 -8.70 -4.53
CA GLY A 248 2.24 -9.48 -5.74
C GLY A 248 1.29 -10.66 -5.57
N LYS A 249 0.92 -11.03 -4.33
CA LYS A 249 -0.02 -12.12 -4.07
C LYS A 249 -1.43 -11.59 -3.89
N MET A 250 -2.38 -12.25 -4.53
CA MET A 250 -3.80 -12.02 -4.28
C MET A 250 -4.17 -12.48 -2.86
N ILE A 251 -5.12 -11.78 -2.25
CA ILE A 251 -5.70 -12.12 -0.95
C ILE A 251 -7.21 -12.29 -1.06
N LYS A 252 -7.78 -13.24 -0.31
CA LYS A 252 -9.18 -13.63 -0.42
C LYS A 252 -9.96 -13.30 0.83
N PHE A 253 -10.91 -12.37 0.74
CA PHE A 253 -11.81 -12.00 1.83
C PHE A 253 -13.20 -12.57 1.59
N ASN A 254 -13.61 -13.54 2.41
CA ASN A 254 -14.96 -14.08 2.40
C ASN A 254 -15.73 -13.64 3.65
N PHE A 255 -17.01 -13.34 3.47
CA PHE A 255 -17.93 -12.99 4.55
C PHE A 255 -19.20 -13.84 4.45
N GLY A 256 -19.55 -14.49 5.55
CA GLY A 256 -20.81 -15.21 5.69
C GLY A 256 -21.85 -14.30 6.32
N ALA A 257 -23.08 -14.41 5.84
CA ALA A 257 -24.25 -13.86 6.53
C ALA A 257 -25.41 -14.84 6.41
N ALA A 258 -26.25 -14.91 7.43
CA ALA A 258 -27.38 -15.82 7.46
C ALA A 258 -28.61 -15.13 8.04
N ILE A 259 -29.80 -15.62 7.66
CA ILE A 259 -31.03 -15.25 8.35
C ILE A 259 -31.11 -16.06 9.65
N HIS A 260 -31.02 -15.38 10.78
CA HIS A 260 -31.12 -16.04 12.08
C HIS A 260 -32.55 -16.55 12.30
N ARG A 261 -32.72 -17.86 12.52
CA ARG A 261 -33.97 -18.38 13.08
C ARG A 261 -34.08 -17.94 14.55
N VAL A 262 -35.06 -17.11 14.87
CA VAL A 262 -35.28 -16.67 16.25
C VAL A 262 -36.31 -17.60 16.90
N VAL A 263 -35.89 -18.32 17.93
CA VAL A 263 -36.80 -19.04 18.83
C VAL A 263 -37.05 -18.14 20.03
N LYS A 264 -38.31 -17.78 20.26
CA LYS A 264 -38.69 -16.89 21.36
C LYS A 264 -39.27 -17.70 22.53
N LEU A 265 -38.76 -17.47 23.74
CA LEU A 265 -39.30 -18.01 24.98
C LEU A 265 -39.69 -16.84 25.89
N ASP A 266 -40.99 -16.70 26.14
CA ASP A 266 -41.51 -15.71 27.08
C ASP A 266 -41.81 -16.38 28.43
N VAL A 267 -41.25 -15.81 29.50
CA VAL A 267 -41.42 -16.27 30.89
C VAL A 267 -41.96 -15.15 31.77
N ALA A 268 -42.66 -15.50 32.84
CA ALA A 268 -43.24 -14.56 33.80
C ALA A 268 -43.10 -15.12 35.23
N ASP A 269 -43.50 -14.35 36.24
CA ASP A 269 -43.42 -14.73 37.67
C ASP A 269 -43.90 -16.16 37.96
N GLY A 270 -45.06 -16.53 37.40
CA GLY A 270 -45.71 -17.83 37.63
C GLY A 270 -44.93 -19.07 37.16
N VAL A 271 -43.79 -18.88 36.50
CA VAL A 271 -42.86 -19.96 36.14
C VAL A 271 -41.99 -20.40 37.32
N PHE A 272 -41.81 -19.53 38.31
CA PHE A 272 -40.90 -19.72 39.43
C PHE A 272 -41.64 -19.90 40.76
N GLU A 273 -40.96 -20.50 41.74
CA GLU A 273 -41.42 -20.45 43.12
C GLU A 273 -41.35 -18.99 43.65
N PRO A 274 -42.29 -18.57 44.51
CA PRO A 274 -42.37 -17.19 44.97
C PRO A 274 -41.06 -16.71 45.63
N GLY A 275 -40.52 -15.58 45.17
CA GLY A 275 -39.30 -14.99 45.72
C GLY A 275 -38.00 -15.74 45.44
N THR A 276 -38.02 -16.82 44.66
CA THR A 276 -36.83 -17.62 44.33
C THR A 276 -36.53 -17.65 42.83
N VAL A 277 -35.38 -18.23 42.48
CA VAL A 277 -34.98 -18.53 41.08
C VAL A 277 -35.40 -19.94 40.64
N GLU A 278 -36.06 -20.71 41.51
CA GLU A 278 -36.37 -22.10 41.23
C GLU A 278 -37.59 -22.21 40.32
N MET A 279 -37.43 -22.87 39.17
CA MET A 279 -38.53 -23.13 38.24
C MET A 279 -39.45 -24.23 38.79
N ARG A 280 -40.77 -24.01 38.71
CA ARG A 280 -41.77 -25.02 39.13
C ARG A 280 -41.68 -26.27 38.25
N ILE A 281 -41.91 -27.44 38.85
CA ILE A 281 -41.74 -28.76 38.19
C ILE A 281 -42.52 -28.88 36.87
N GLN A 282 -43.74 -28.34 36.82
CA GLN A 282 -44.60 -28.36 35.63
C GLN A 282 -43.96 -27.67 34.40
N TRP A 283 -43.08 -26.69 34.62
CA TRP A 283 -42.39 -25.97 33.55
C TRP A 283 -41.06 -26.61 33.16
N LYS A 284 -40.42 -27.36 34.08
CA LYS A 284 -39.20 -28.14 33.77
C LYS A 284 -39.39 -29.11 32.61
N GLN A 285 -40.58 -29.72 32.49
CA GLN A 285 -40.89 -30.61 31.35
C GLN A 285 -40.97 -29.85 30.02
N ARG A 286 -41.45 -28.60 30.01
CA ARG A 286 -41.53 -27.77 28.80
C ARG A 286 -40.16 -27.36 28.27
N MET A 287 -39.13 -27.32 29.12
CA MET A 287 -37.76 -27.05 28.67
C MET A 287 -37.25 -28.13 27.69
N LYS A 288 -37.73 -29.37 27.78
CA LYS A 288 -37.41 -30.40 26.77
C LYS A 288 -37.97 -30.07 25.38
N LEU A 289 -39.15 -29.46 25.32
CA LEU A 289 -39.74 -29.01 24.05
C LEU A 289 -38.90 -27.89 23.44
N LEU A 290 -38.43 -26.95 24.26
CA LEU A 290 -37.50 -25.90 23.81
C LEU A 290 -36.23 -26.50 23.18
N GLN A 291 -35.62 -27.50 23.83
CA GLN A 291 -34.44 -28.17 23.27
C GLN A 291 -34.75 -28.85 21.93
N GLY A 292 -35.90 -29.52 21.82
CA GLY A 292 -36.35 -30.11 20.56
C GLY A 292 -36.52 -29.07 19.44
N GLU A 293 -37.11 -27.90 19.74
CA GLU A 293 -37.25 -26.81 18.78
C GLU A 293 -35.91 -26.20 18.37
N LEU A 294 -34.97 -26.01 19.31
CA LEU A 294 -33.64 -25.47 19.03
C LEU A 294 -32.78 -26.42 18.18
N LYS A 295 -33.02 -27.74 18.26
CA LYS A 295 -32.31 -28.74 17.43
C LYS A 295 -32.77 -28.82 15.97
N LYS A 296 -33.94 -28.25 15.63
CA LYS A 296 -34.47 -28.33 14.25
C LYS A 296 -33.64 -27.57 13.23
N ALA A 297 -33.03 -26.47 13.63
CA ALA A 297 -32.18 -25.62 12.79
C ALA A 297 -31.35 -24.67 13.67
N THR A 298 -30.23 -24.17 13.14
CA THR A 298 -29.41 -23.17 13.84
C THR A 298 -30.23 -21.95 14.19
N SER A 299 -30.29 -21.61 15.47
CA SER A 299 -31.22 -20.61 16.01
C SER A 299 -30.58 -19.72 17.06
N VAL A 300 -31.06 -18.48 17.15
CA VAL A 300 -30.84 -17.61 18.30
C VAL A 300 -32.04 -17.74 19.23
N LEU A 301 -31.78 -18.00 20.51
CA LEU A 301 -32.81 -18.00 21.54
C LEU A 301 -32.98 -16.58 22.06
N ARG A 302 -34.19 -16.03 21.90
CA ARG A 302 -34.60 -14.81 22.58
C ARG A 302 -35.41 -15.17 23.81
N LEU A 303 -34.83 -14.91 24.98
CA LEU A 303 -35.45 -15.15 26.27
C LEU A 303 -36.01 -13.84 26.82
N SER A 304 -37.33 -13.69 26.78
CA SER A 304 -38.00 -12.50 27.31
C SER A 304 -38.63 -12.79 28.67
N TYR A 305 -38.47 -11.86 29.61
CA TYR A 305 -39.13 -11.91 30.90
C TYR A 305 -40.20 -10.82 31.01
N LEU A 306 -41.43 -11.22 31.33
CA LEU A 306 -42.56 -10.34 31.55
C LEU A 306 -42.73 -10.11 33.05
N ALA A 307 -42.25 -8.96 33.52
CA ALA A 307 -42.25 -8.59 34.93
C ALA A 307 -43.42 -7.63 35.27
N GLU A 308 -43.94 -7.74 36.49
CA GLU A 308 -45.07 -6.95 36.99
C GLU A 308 -44.79 -6.30 38.35
N THR A 309 -44.56 -7.11 39.39
CA THR A 309 -44.41 -6.64 40.79
C THR A 309 -43.10 -7.10 41.44
N GLU A 310 -42.32 -7.90 40.73
CA GLU A 310 -41.06 -8.45 41.21
C GLU A 310 -39.96 -7.38 41.26
N SER A 311 -38.99 -7.56 42.15
CA SER A 311 -37.82 -6.67 42.17
C SER A 311 -36.92 -6.90 40.95
N GLU A 312 -36.27 -5.83 40.45
CA GLU A 312 -35.38 -5.92 39.30
C GLU A 312 -34.25 -6.94 39.50
N ASN A 313 -33.71 -7.00 40.73
CA ASN A 313 -32.69 -7.97 41.10
C ASN A 313 -33.19 -9.41 40.99
N LEU A 314 -34.42 -9.70 41.43
CA LEU A 314 -35.00 -11.04 41.30
C LEU A 314 -35.21 -11.42 39.83
N VAL A 315 -35.70 -10.49 39.00
CA VAL A 315 -35.88 -10.70 37.56
C VAL A 315 -34.55 -11.02 36.88
N LYS A 316 -33.50 -10.24 37.15
CA LYS A 316 -32.13 -10.50 36.64
C LYS A 316 -31.61 -11.86 37.08
N GLN A 317 -31.76 -12.21 38.36
CA GLN A 317 -31.32 -13.50 38.89
C GLN A 317 -32.04 -14.68 38.21
N ARG A 318 -33.37 -14.57 38.01
CA ARG A 318 -34.17 -15.59 37.31
C ARG A 318 -33.77 -15.75 35.85
N LEU A 319 -33.58 -14.64 35.13
CA LEU A 319 -33.09 -14.65 33.74
C LEU A 319 -31.72 -15.28 33.61
N GLU A 320 -30.77 -14.93 34.48
CA GLU A 320 -29.42 -15.49 34.46
C GLU A 320 -29.39 -16.96 34.89
N ALA A 321 -30.26 -17.38 35.81
CA ALA A 321 -30.43 -18.78 36.18
C ALA A 321 -30.96 -19.60 34.99
N LEU A 322 -32.01 -19.10 34.33
CA LEU A 322 -32.62 -19.77 33.18
C LEU A 322 -31.68 -19.83 31.98
N LYS A 323 -30.98 -18.74 31.67
CA LYS A 323 -29.94 -18.69 30.63
C LYS A 323 -28.86 -19.74 30.88
N ARG A 324 -28.37 -19.84 32.12
CA ARG A 324 -27.37 -20.86 32.50
C ARG A 324 -27.91 -22.27 32.38
N GLU A 325 -29.13 -22.53 32.83
CA GLU A 325 -29.76 -23.86 32.74
C GLU A 325 -29.92 -24.32 31.29
N ILE A 326 -30.41 -23.43 30.42
CA ILE A 326 -30.61 -23.72 28.99
C ILE A 326 -29.27 -23.98 28.32
N ALA A 327 -28.27 -23.11 28.52
CA ALA A 327 -26.95 -23.26 27.92
C ALA A 327 -26.23 -24.53 28.40
N THR A 328 -26.34 -24.86 29.69
CA THR A 328 -25.75 -26.08 30.26
C THR A 328 -26.41 -27.33 29.68
N THR A 329 -27.74 -27.33 29.59
CA THR A 329 -28.49 -28.44 29.01
C THR A 329 -28.16 -28.62 27.53
N TRP A 330 -28.07 -27.53 26.78
CA TRP A 330 -27.68 -27.55 25.37
C TRP A 330 -26.31 -28.20 25.15
N LYS A 331 -25.30 -27.81 25.95
CA LYS A 331 -23.97 -28.44 25.91
C LYS A 331 -24.00 -29.92 26.29
N ARG A 332 -24.72 -30.26 27.37
CA ARG A 332 -24.84 -31.64 27.86
C ARG A 332 -25.50 -32.57 26.85
N GLU A 333 -26.49 -32.08 26.10
CA GLU A 333 -27.21 -32.87 25.09
C GLU A 333 -26.51 -32.90 23.71
N GLY A 334 -25.29 -32.36 23.60
CA GLY A 334 -24.54 -32.34 22.34
C GLY A 334 -25.18 -31.45 21.29
N GLY A 335 -25.58 -30.24 21.65
CA GLY A 335 -26.12 -29.25 20.72
C GLY A 335 -25.21 -29.07 19.49
N PRO A 336 -25.75 -29.10 18.26
CA PRO A 336 -24.95 -29.12 17.04
C PRO A 336 -24.22 -27.81 16.69
N TYR A 337 -24.46 -26.74 17.46
CA TYR A 337 -23.87 -25.41 17.26
C TYR A 337 -23.78 -24.66 18.60
N ASP A 338 -23.03 -23.56 18.64
CA ASP A 338 -22.99 -22.68 19.81
C ASP A 338 -24.27 -21.83 19.93
N LEU A 339 -25.09 -22.12 20.94
CA LEU A 339 -26.38 -21.44 21.15
C LEU A 339 -26.15 -20.01 21.68
N THR A 340 -26.55 -19.02 20.88
CA THR A 340 -26.61 -17.62 21.30
C THR A 340 -27.94 -17.35 22.02
N VAL A 341 -27.87 -16.82 23.25
CA VAL A 341 -29.04 -16.47 24.06
C VAL A 341 -29.08 -14.96 24.31
N GLU A 342 -30.04 -14.28 23.67
CA GLU A 342 -30.37 -12.88 23.89
C GLU A 342 -31.43 -12.77 24.98
N THR A 343 -31.29 -11.83 25.92
CA THR A 343 -32.25 -11.64 27.03
C THR A 343 -32.90 -10.26 26.98
N GLU A 344 -34.21 -10.20 27.16
CA GLU A 344 -35.00 -8.96 27.21
C GLU A 344 -35.94 -8.97 28.43
N VAL A 345 -36.21 -7.80 29.01
CA VAL A 345 -37.19 -7.65 30.11
C VAL A 345 -38.27 -6.67 29.67
N PHE A 346 -39.52 -7.06 29.83
CA PHE A 346 -40.70 -6.25 29.57
C PHE A 346 -41.44 -6.01 30.89
N TRP A 347 -41.49 -4.75 31.32
CA TRP A 347 -42.21 -4.32 32.53
C TRP A 347 -43.62 -3.86 32.18
N ARG A 348 -44.65 -4.58 32.63
CA ARG A 348 -46.06 -4.23 32.33
C ARG A 348 -46.54 -2.96 33.01
N THR A 349 -46.00 -2.65 34.19
CA THR A 349 -46.40 -1.54 35.06
C THR A 349 -45.40 -0.36 35.05
N GLY A 350 -44.39 -0.42 34.18
CA GLY A 350 -43.23 0.48 34.20
C GLY A 350 -42.05 -0.13 34.99
N ALA A 351 -40.82 0.16 34.58
CA ALA A 351 -39.64 -0.37 35.26
C ALA A 351 -39.62 0.08 36.74
N PRO A 352 -39.28 -0.81 37.69
CA PRO A 352 -39.11 -0.44 39.09
C PRO A 352 -38.02 0.63 39.17
N ARG A 353 -38.28 1.68 39.96
CA ARG A 353 -37.36 2.81 40.15
C ARG A 353 -36.14 2.44 40.98
#